data_AF-A0AAN7SQS1-F1
#
_entry.id   AF-A0AAN7SQS1-F1
#
_cell.length_a   1.000
_cell.length_b   1.000
_cell.length_c   1.000
_cell.angle_alpha   90.00
_cell.angle_beta   90.00
_cell.angle_gamma   90.00
#
_symmetry.space_group_name_H-M   'P 1'
#
loop_
_entity.id
_entity.type
_entity.pdbx_description
1 polymer ?
#
loop_
_entity_poly.entity_id
_entity_poly.type
_entity_poly.pdbx_seq_one_letter_code
_entity_poly.pdbx_strand_id
1 'polypeptide(L)'
;MVPTRYEVVVLKHNMMQQLSTVNLAWLYFLQVKEKRPRGDRKSTEISIHLQQALLAAIKTELYPWSQIDVYVEVLHADGGILPACINAATLALIDAGIPLKEYICACTASLANNNVAMVDISHQEEVIGGPVLTLAALPMSGKIVLMEMSQRFHLDHLPKVLNIALQGCKDIKVILDQAVRSHVEDVGSSTGWSNTTEKIRT
;
A
#
# COMPACT_ATOMS: atom_id res chain seq x y z
N MET A 1 10.69 -0.99 18.62
CA MET A 1 9.79 -1.02 17.44
C MET A 1 9.24 -2.43 17.36
N VAL A 2 8.02 -2.64 17.86
CA VAL A 2 7.36 -3.95 17.79
C VAL A 2 6.93 -4.16 16.33
N PRO A 3 7.23 -5.31 15.70
CA PRO A 3 6.74 -5.56 14.35
C PRO A 3 5.21 -5.61 14.38
N THR A 4 4.57 -4.66 13.72
CA THR A 4 3.13 -4.68 13.49
C THR A 4 2.82 -5.85 12.57
N ARG A 5 2.10 -6.84 13.11
CA ARG A 5 1.64 -8.01 12.34
C ARG A 5 0.36 -7.62 11.60
N TYR A 6 0.35 -7.79 10.29
CA TYR A 6 -0.82 -7.66 9.43
C TYR A 6 -0.98 -8.96 8.67
N GLU A 7 -2.20 -9.52 8.65
CA GLU A 7 -2.51 -10.63 7.76
C GLU A 7 -3.16 -10.06 6.49
N VAL A 8 -2.54 -10.34 5.35
CA VAL A 8 -3.10 -10.02 4.04
C VAL A 8 -3.35 -11.31 3.29
N VAL A 9 -4.62 -11.59 3.02
CA VAL A 9 -5.02 -12.74 2.21
C VAL A 9 -5.37 -12.23 0.83
N VAL A 10 -4.74 -12.80 -0.20
CA VAL A 10 -5.06 -12.53 -1.60
C VAL A 10 -5.79 -13.76 -2.16
N LEU A 11 -7.07 -13.61 -2.51
CA LEU A 11 -7.82 -14.69 -3.16
C LEU A 11 -7.94 -14.40 -4.66
N LYS A 12 -7.62 -15.41 -5.47
CA LYS A 12 -7.73 -15.38 -6.93
C LYS A 12 -8.86 -16.31 -7.34
N HIS A 13 -10.02 -15.74 -7.66
CA HIS A 13 -11.14 -16.52 -8.20
C HIS A 13 -11.20 -16.39 -9.72
N ASN A 14 -11.25 -17.53 -10.40
CA ASN A 14 -11.43 -17.61 -11.84
C ASN A 14 -12.95 -17.70 -12.11
N MET A 15 -13.62 -16.58 -12.38
CA MET A 15 -15.05 -16.59 -12.69
C MET A 15 -15.28 -16.99 -14.15
N MET A 16 -15.25 -18.30 -14.43
CA MET A 16 -15.79 -18.86 -15.66
C MET A 16 -17.13 -19.55 -15.38
N GLN A 17 -18.16 -18.77 -15.02
CA GLN A 17 -19.58 -19.08 -15.21
C GLN A 17 -20.46 -17.97 -14.58
N GLN A 18 -20.98 -17.05 -15.40
CA GLN A 18 -22.42 -16.75 -15.53
C GLN A 18 -22.61 -15.68 -16.62
N LEU A 19 -23.27 -16.08 -17.72
CA LEU A 19 -23.66 -15.20 -18.83
C LEU A 19 -24.94 -14.43 -18.48
N SER A 20 -24.97 -13.11 -18.69
CA SER A 20 -26.04 -12.42 -19.43
C SER A 20 -25.58 -11.02 -19.86
N THR A 21 -25.96 -10.68 -21.09
CA THR A 21 -25.49 -9.56 -21.89
C THR A 21 -25.74 -8.19 -21.25
N VAL A 22 -24.68 -7.46 -20.90
CA VAL A 22 -24.63 -5.98 -20.94
C VAL A 22 -23.25 -5.56 -21.44
N ASN A 23 -23.23 -5.02 -22.65
CA ASN A 23 -22.05 -4.39 -23.24
C ASN A 23 -21.82 -3.03 -22.56
N LEU A 24 -21.01 -3.00 -21.49
CA LEU A 24 -20.21 -1.85 -21.10
C LEU A 24 -18.93 -2.38 -20.46
N ALA A 25 -17.80 -2.14 -21.12
CA ALA A 25 -16.47 -2.38 -20.58
C ALA A 25 -16.30 -1.66 -19.23
N TRP A 26 -15.34 -2.13 -18.42
CA TRP A 26 -14.92 -1.66 -17.09
C TRP A 26 -15.63 -2.29 -15.88
N LEU A 27 -15.19 -3.50 -15.51
CA LEU A 27 -15.42 -4.07 -14.18
C LEU A 27 -14.10 -4.62 -13.63
N TYR A 28 -13.24 -3.74 -13.11
CA TYR A 28 -12.22 -4.12 -12.13
C TYR A 28 -12.77 -3.79 -10.75
N PHE A 29 -13.58 -4.70 -10.21
CA PHE A 29 -14.14 -4.54 -8.86
C PHE A 29 -13.20 -5.21 -7.86
N LEU A 30 -12.27 -4.43 -7.29
CA LEU A 30 -11.44 -4.90 -6.18
C LEU A 30 -12.28 -4.81 -4.90
N GLN A 31 -12.79 -5.92 -4.38
CA GLN A 31 -13.62 -5.90 -3.16
C GLN A 31 -12.72 -6.03 -1.93
N VAL A 32 -12.59 -4.95 -1.15
CA VAL A 32 -12.06 -5.03 0.22
C VAL A 32 -13.25 -5.38 1.13
N LYS A 33 -13.31 -6.61 1.61
CA LYS A 33 -14.42 -7.10 2.45
C LYS A 33 -14.08 -6.95 3.93
N GLU A 34 -14.91 -6.21 4.65
CA GLU A 34 -14.88 -6.11 6.12
C GLU A 34 -15.65 -7.30 6.75
N LYS A 35 -15.05 -7.98 7.74
CA LYS A 35 -15.69 -9.13 8.43
C LYS A 35 -16.72 -8.73 9.51
N ARG A 36 -16.97 -7.44 9.76
CA ARG A 36 -17.93 -6.98 10.79
C ARG A 36 -19.16 -6.29 10.18
N PRO A 37 -20.40 -6.59 10.64
CA PRO A 37 -21.63 -6.11 10.02
C PRO A 37 -22.05 -4.69 10.44
N ARG A 38 -21.20 -3.94 11.14
CA ARG A 38 -21.52 -2.58 11.60
C ARG A 38 -20.54 -1.60 10.97
N GLY A 39 -20.93 -1.10 9.80
CA GLY A 39 -20.10 -0.24 8.95
C GLY A 39 -19.64 1.01 9.66
N ASP A 40 -18.35 1.07 9.95
CA ASP A 40 -17.69 2.30 10.31
C ASP A 40 -17.46 3.12 9.03
N ARG A 41 -17.87 4.39 9.05
CA ARG A 41 -17.67 5.28 7.90
C ARG A 41 -16.19 5.42 7.55
N LYS A 42 -15.32 5.39 8.57
CA LYS A 42 -13.86 5.45 8.41
C LYS A 42 -13.27 4.19 7.76
N SER A 43 -13.78 2.99 8.07
CA SER A 43 -13.29 1.75 7.45
C SER A 43 -13.68 1.68 5.97
N THR A 44 -14.89 2.11 5.65
CA THR A 44 -15.36 2.25 4.26
C THR A 44 -14.47 3.24 3.48
N GLU A 45 -14.14 4.38 4.08
CA GLU A 45 -13.26 5.39 3.47
C GLU A 45 -11.85 4.84 3.20
N ILE A 46 -11.22 4.20 4.20
CA ILE A 46 -9.92 3.54 4.04
C ILE A 46 -9.97 2.48 2.94
N SER A 47 -11.07 1.72 2.85
CA SER A 47 -11.23 0.68 1.83
C SER A 47 -11.30 1.27 0.41
N ILE A 48 -11.99 2.41 0.24
CA ILE A 48 -12.06 3.13 -1.04
C ILE A 48 -10.67 3.66 -1.42
N HIS A 49 -9.96 4.28 -0.47
CA HIS A 49 -8.62 4.83 -0.68
C HIS A 49 -7.61 3.73 -1.03
N LEU A 50 -7.66 2.60 -0.33
CA LEU A 50 -6.83 1.43 -0.60
C LEU A 50 -7.13 0.85 -2.00
N GLN A 51 -8.41 0.72 -2.37
CA GLN A 51 -8.81 0.26 -3.70
C GLN A 51 -8.26 1.18 -4.79
N GLN A 52 -8.41 2.50 -4.65
CA GLN A 52 -7.90 3.48 -5.60
C GLN A 52 -6.38 3.41 -5.74
N ALA A 53 -5.67 3.27 -4.62
CA ALA A 53 -4.22 3.13 -4.61
C ALA A 53 -3.77 1.88 -5.39
N LEU A 54 -4.34 0.72 -5.08
CA LEU A 54 -3.97 -0.55 -5.69
C LEU A 54 -4.31 -0.63 -7.18
N LEU A 55 -5.45 -0.08 -7.61
CA LEU A 55 -5.84 -0.03 -9.02
C LEU A 55 -4.84 0.78 -9.87
N ALA A 56 -4.21 1.81 -9.30
CA ALA A 56 -3.22 2.60 -10.02
C ALA A 56 -1.95 1.79 -10.33
N ALA A 57 -1.53 0.89 -9.43
CA ALA A 57 -0.31 0.12 -9.61
C ALA A 57 -0.49 -1.25 -10.24
N ILE A 58 -1.61 -1.94 -10.07
CA ILE A 58 -1.80 -3.27 -10.66
C ILE A 58 -1.90 -3.15 -12.19
N LYS A 59 -1.24 -4.07 -12.92
CA LYS A 59 -1.43 -4.23 -14.37
C LYS A 59 -2.70 -5.02 -14.64
N THR A 60 -3.83 -4.35 -14.51
CA THR A 60 -5.16 -4.94 -14.67
C THR A 60 -5.37 -5.59 -16.05
N GLU A 61 -4.75 -5.03 -17.10
CA GLU A 61 -4.76 -5.56 -18.48
C GLU A 61 -4.30 -7.02 -18.62
N LEU A 62 -3.45 -7.51 -17.70
CA LEU A 62 -2.96 -8.90 -17.72
C LEU A 62 -3.99 -9.90 -17.17
N TYR A 63 -5.08 -9.42 -16.58
CA TYR A 63 -6.10 -10.24 -15.93
C TYR A 63 -7.52 -9.90 -16.39
N PRO A 64 -7.84 -10.08 -17.69
CA PRO A 64 -9.22 -9.99 -18.12
C PRO A 64 -10.04 -11.06 -17.38
N TRP A 65 -11.15 -10.63 -16.76
CA TRP A 65 -12.13 -11.50 -16.08
C TRP A 65 -11.64 -12.20 -14.80
N SER A 66 -10.52 -11.77 -14.22
CA SER A 66 -10.10 -12.25 -12.91
C SER A 66 -10.53 -11.28 -11.81
N GLN A 67 -10.83 -11.83 -10.64
CA GLN A 67 -11.05 -11.05 -9.43
C GLN A 67 -9.83 -11.18 -8.52
N ILE A 68 -9.33 -10.03 -8.06
CA ILE A 68 -8.26 -9.93 -7.07
C ILE A 68 -8.91 -9.37 -5.81
N ASP A 69 -9.03 -10.20 -4.79
CA ASP A 69 -9.53 -9.77 -3.48
C ASP A 69 -8.36 -9.59 -2.53
N VAL A 70 -8.28 -8.40 -1.92
CA VAL A 70 -7.26 -8.07 -0.92
C VAL A 70 -7.96 -7.85 0.41
N TYR A 71 -7.64 -8.68 1.39
CA TYR A 71 -8.14 -8.56 2.76
C TYR A 71 -7.03 -8.00 3.63
N VAL A 72 -7.29 -6.92 4.37
CA VAL A 72 -6.32 -6.36 5.32
C VAL A 72 -6.98 -6.32 6.70
N GLU A 73 -6.34 -6.98 7.67
CA GLU A 73 -6.76 -6.95 9.06
C GLU A 73 -5.75 -6.17 9.91
N VAL A 74 -6.23 -5.12 10.58
CA VAL A 74 -5.41 -4.29 11.45
C VAL A 74 -5.47 -4.86 12.86
N LEU A 75 -4.38 -5.48 13.30
CA LEU A 75 -4.29 -6.06 14.65
C LEU A 75 -4.07 -5.00 15.72
N HIS A 76 -3.30 -3.96 15.38
CA HIS A 76 -3.01 -2.84 16.26
C HIS A 76 -2.91 -1.54 15.45
N ALA A 77 -3.45 -0.46 16.00
CA ALA A 77 -3.48 0.84 15.36
C ALA A 77 -2.88 1.89 16.29
N ASP A 78 -1.81 2.54 15.83
CA ASP A 78 -1.12 3.63 16.54
C ASP A 78 -0.86 4.81 15.59
N GLY A 79 -1.92 5.27 14.93
CA GLY A 79 -1.82 6.24 13.84
C GLY A 79 -1.43 5.58 12.51
N GLY A 80 -1.52 6.34 11.42
CA GLY A 80 -1.02 5.88 10.11
C GLY A 80 -1.65 4.59 9.56
N ILE A 81 -2.92 4.30 9.86
CA ILE A 81 -3.56 3.04 9.42
C ILE A 81 -3.59 2.90 7.90
N LEU A 82 -4.03 3.94 7.19
CA LEU A 82 -4.13 3.93 5.73
C LEU A 82 -2.77 3.65 5.03
N PRO A 83 -1.67 4.39 5.33
CA PRO A 83 -0.40 4.11 4.69
C PRO A 83 0.17 2.74 5.05
N ALA A 84 -0.02 2.27 6.30
CA ALA A 84 0.38 0.92 6.70
C ALA A 84 -0.36 -0.15 5.88
N CYS A 85 -1.68 -0.01 5.71
CA CYS A 85 -2.50 -0.93 4.91
C CYS A 85 -2.04 -0.96 3.43
N ILE A 86 -1.73 0.19 2.84
CA ILE A 86 -1.26 0.27 1.44
C ILE A 86 0.09 -0.43 1.28
N ASN A 87 1.03 -0.19 2.20
CA ASN A 87 2.36 -0.79 2.16
C ASN A 87 2.27 -2.32 2.35
N ALA A 88 1.46 -2.78 3.31
CA ALA A 88 1.21 -4.20 3.55
C ALA A 88 0.54 -4.89 2.35
N ALA A 89 -0.48 -4.26 1.77
CA ALA A 89 -1.15 -4.78 0.57
C ALA A 89 -0.18 -4.88 -0.62
N THR A 90 0.72 -3.91 -0.79
CA THR A 90 1.73 -3.93 -1.86
C THR A 90 2.66 -5.13 -1.72
N LEU A 91 3.15 -5.40 -0.50
CA LEU A 91 3.98 -6.58 -0.24
C LEU A 91 3.22 -7.88 -0.48
N ALA A 92 1.96 -7.97 -0.06
CA ALA A 92 1.14 -9.16 -0.27
C ALA A 92 0.85 -9.44 -1.75
N LEU A 93 0.67 -8.40 -2.57
CA LEU A 93 0.51 -8.55 -4.01
C LEU A 93 1.80 -9.08 -4.67
N ILE A 94 2.96 -8.65 -4.18
CA ILE A 94 4.27 -9.13 -4.64
C ILE A 94 4.47 -10.59 -4.27
N ASP A 95 4.17 -10.95 -3.01
CA ASP A 95 4.22 -12.33 -2.51
C ASP A 95 3.27 -13.26 -3.29
N ALA A 96 2.06 -12.79 -3.60
CA ALA A 96 1.09 -13.50 -4.44
C ALA A 96 1.50 -13.58 -5.93
N GLY A 97 2.61 -12.95 -6.33
CA GLY A 97 3.09 -12.95 -7.71
C GLY A 97 2.22 -12.15 -8.68
N ILE A 98 1.49 -11.14 -8.19
CA ILE A 98 0.65 -10.28 -9.03
C ILE A 98 1.53 -9.19 -9.66
N PRO A 99 1.55 -9.06 -11.00
CA PRO A 99 2.33 -8.06 -11.71
C PRO A 99 1.85 -6.64 -11.41
N LEU A 100 2.74 -5.89 -10.75
CA LEU A 100 2.60 -4.46 -10.52
C LEU A 100 3.33 -3.67 -11.61
N LYS A 101 2.86 -2.45 -11.90
CA LYS A 101 3.58 -1.45 -12.67
C LYS A 101 4.79 -0.95 -11.89
N GLU A 102 4.57 -0.70 -10.60
CA GLU A 102 5.54 -0.17 -9.66
C GLU A 102 5.11 -0.48 -8.22
N TYR A 103 6.03 -0.34 -7.26
CA TYR A 103 5.67 -0.34 -5.84
C TYR A 103 4.74 0.84 -5.53
N ILE A 104 3.75 0.63 -4.69
CA ILE A 104 3.03 1.74 -4.05
C ILE A 104 3.62 1.92 -2.66
N CYS A 105 4.02 3.13 -2.34
CA CYS A 105 4.48 3.47 -1.01
C CYS A 105 3.63 4.63 -0.49
N ALA A 106 3.14 4.47 0.73
CA ALA A 106 2.35 5.47 1.41
C ALA A 106 3.02 5.87 2.72
N CYS A 107 2.92 7.16 3.05
CA CYS A 107 3.41 7.72 4.30
C CYS A 107 2.48 8.86 4.76
N THR A 108 2.55 9.16 6.04
CA THR A 108 1.96 10.36 6.64
C THR A 108 3.05 11.40 6.87
N ALA A 109 2.69 12.67 6.76
CA ALA A 109 3.56 13.79 7.08
C ALA A 109 2.78 14.93 7.73
N SER A 110 3.36 15.57 8.73
CA SER A 110 2.74 16.69 9.47
C SER A 110 3.77 17.78 9.70
N LEU A 111 3.25 18.96 10.03
CA LEU A 111 4.04 20.11 10.42
C LEU A 111 3.92 20.31 11.94
N ALA A 112 4.99 20.03 12.67
CA ALA A 112 5.06 20.32 14.09
C ALA A 112 5.15 21.84 14.35
N ASN A 113 4.82 22.27 15.58
CA ASN A 113 4.73 23.67 16.00
C ASN A 113 5.99 24.54 15.70
N ASN A 114 7.16 23.92 15.50
CA ASN A 114 8.41 24.62 15.16
C ASN A 114 8.65 24.74 13.64
N ASN A 115 7.63 24.61 12.79
CA ASN A 115 7.77 24.54 11.33
C ASN A 115 8.68 23.41 10.83
N VAL A 116 8.88 22.38 11.65
CA VAL A 116 9.63 21.18 11.28
C VAL A 116 8.63 20.18 10.75
N ALA A 117 8.82 19.77 9.50
CA ALA A 117 8.00 18.74 8.90
C ALA A 117 8.52 17.35 9.31
N MET A 118 7.61 16.51 9.77
CA MET A 118 7.87 15.15 10.25
C MET A 118 7.17 14.15 9.34
N VAL A 119 7.74 12.96 9.23
CA VAL A 119 7.19 11.81 8.49
C VAL A 119 6.81 10.74 9.51
N ASP A 120 5.81 9.94 9.16
CA ASP A 120 5.33 8.79 9.95
C ASP A 120 4.79 9.21 11.32
N ILE A 121 3.68 9.95 11.28
CA ILE A 121 3.06 10.52 12.46
C ILE A 121 2.32 9.43 13.23
N SER A 122 2.66 9.29 14.51
CA SER A 122 1.95 8.45 15.47
C SER A 122 0.62 9.08 15.92
N HIS A 123 -0.26 8.29 16.53
CA HIS A 123 -1.52 8.82 17.07
C HIS A 123 -1.29 9.93 18.11
N GLN A 124 -0.25 9.82 18.93
CA GLN A 124 0.06 10.85 19.93
C GLN A 124 0.48 12.16 19.27
N GLU A 125 1.28 12.08 18.21
CA GLU A 125 1.71 13.25 17.45
C GLU A 125 0.58 13.85 16.61
N GLU A 126 -0.40 13.07 16.15
CA GLU A 126 -1.59 13.62 15.50
C GLU A 126 -2.43 14.46 16.48
N VAL A 127 -2.58 13.99 17.73
CA VAL A 127 -3.35 14.70 18.76
C VAL A 127 -2.65 15.99 19.21
N ILE A 128 -1.32 15.99 19.27
CA ILE A 128 -0.51 17.11 19.80
C ILE A 128 -0.01 18.05 18.69
N GLY A 129 0.28 17.50 17.51
CA GLY A 129 1.26 18.01 16.54
C GLY A 129 0.68 18.57 15.25
N GLY A 130 -0.61 18.87 15.19
CA GLY A 130 -1.20 19.67 14.11
C GLY A 130 -1.57 18.88 12.84
N PRO A 131 -1.64 19.54 11.68
CA PRO A 131 -2.31 19.01 10.51
C PRO A 131 -1.58 17.83 9.88
N VAL A 132 -2.34 16.78 9.54
CA VAL A 132 -1.83 15.54 8.95
C VAL A 132 -2.14 15.48 7.45
N LEU A 133 -1.10 15.18 6.67
CA LEU A 133 -1.15 14.87 5.25
C LEU A 133 -0.81 13.39 5.07
N THR A 134 -1.73 12.61 4.52
CA THR A 134 -1.48 11.24 4.09
C THR A 134 -1.26 11.21 2.59
N LEU A 135 -0.17 10.58 2.14
CA LEU A 135 0.20 10.53 0.74
C LEU A 135 0.53 9.09 0.33
N ALA A 136 -0.04 8.65 -0.79
CA ALA A 136 0.37 7.43 -1.48
C ALA A 136 0.92 7.79 -2.85
N ALA A 137 2.14 7.33 -3.14
CA ALA A 137 2.83 7.63 -4.38
C ALA A 137 3.53 6.41 -4.97
N LEU A 138 3.81 6.52 -6.25
CA LEU A 138 4.67 5.62 -7.01
C LEU A 138 6.10 6.21 -6.99
N PRO A 139 7.02 5.71 -6.16
CA PRO A 139 8.31 6.34 -5.85
C PRO A 139 9.31 6.46 -7.01
N MET A 140 9.25 5.60 -8.03
CA MET A 140 10.08 5.63 -9.25
C MET A 140 9.56 6.66 -10.25
N SER A 141 8.24 6.68 -10.48
CA SER A 141 7.63 7.65 -11.40
C SER A 141 7.36 9.01 -10.75
N GLY A 142 7.45 9.11 -9.42
CA GLY A 142 7.14 10.32 -8.65
C GLY A 142 5.67 10.73 -8.72
N LYS A 143 4.79 9.85 -9.21
CA LYS A 143 3.37 10.15 -9.38
C LYS A 143 2.64 9.95 -8.06
N ILE A 144 1.89 10.97 -7.65
CA ILE A 144 1.01 10.90 -6.50
C ILE A 144 -0.28 10.21 -6.95
N VAL A 145 -0.65 9.13 -6.25
CA VAL A 145 -1.88 8.37 -6.53
C VAL A 145 -3.02 8.88 -5.66
N LEU A 146 -2.72 9.11 -4.38
CA LEU A 146 -3.69 9.54 -3.40
C LEU A 146 -3.07 10.56 -2.46
N MET A 147 -3.86 11.56 -2.11
CA MET A 147 -3.50 12.58 -1.13
C MET A 147 -4.73 12.92 -0.30
N GLU A 148 -4.63 12.73 1.01
CA GLU A 148 -5.68 13.02 1.96
C GLU A 148 -5.15 14.00 3.01
N MET A 149 -5.95 15.01 3.35
CA MET A 149 -5.63 15.98 4.39
C MET A 149 -6.75 15.95 5.42
N SER A 150 -6.41 15.57 6.65
CA SER A 150 -7.39 15.51 7.75
C SER A 150 -7.68 16.90 8.33
N GLN A 151 -6.76 17.86 8.15
CA GLN A 151 -6.85 19.22 8.69
C GLN A 151 -6.38 20.26 7.67
N ARG A 152 -6.65 21.54 7.97
CA ARG A 152 -6.31 22.66 7.08
C ARG A 152 -4.82 22.95 7.12
N PHE A 153 -4.18 22.93 5.94
CA PHE A 153 -2.82 23.40 5.76
C PHE A 153 -2.79 24.83 5.24
N HIS A 154 -1.82 25.61 5.72
CA HIS A 154 -1.46 26.85 5.06
C HIS A 154 -0.68 26.56 3.78
N LEU A 155 -1.00 27.28 2.70
CA LEU A 155 -0.46 27.01 1.36
C LEU A 155 1.08 27.11 1.31
N ASP A 156 1.67 27.98 2.11
CA ASP A 156 3.13 28.18 2.14
C ASP A 156 3.89 26.98 2.73
N HIS A 157 3.23 26.18 3.57
CA HIS A 157 3.83 25.02 4.23
C HIS A 157 3.52 23.70 3.53
N LEU A 158 2.41 23.62 2.80
CA LEU A 158 2.01 22.44 2.05
C LEU A 158 3.12 21.87 1.13
N PRO A 159 3.83 22.65 0.29
CA PRO A 159 4.87 22.10 -0.59
C PRO A 159 6.05 21.52 0.19
N LYS A 160 6.37 22.08 1.37
CA LYS A 160 7.45 21.57 2.23
C LYS A 160 7.09 20.19 2.78
N VAL A 161 5.87 20.04 3.32
CA VAL A 161 5.37 18.78 3.87
C VAL A 161 5.22 17.73 2.76
N LEU A 162 4.72 18.13 1.58
CA LEU A 162 4.56 17.25 0.44
C LEU A 162 5.89 16.66 -0.05
N ASN A 163 6.94 17.49 -0.17
CA ASN A 163 8.25 17.03 -0.59
C ASN A 163 8.87 16.05 0.40
N ILE A 164 8.65 16.29 1.70
CA ILE A 164 9.13 15.42 2.78
C ILE A 164 8.36 14.09 2.79
N ALA A 165 7.05 14.12 2.57
CA ALA A 165 6.25 12.91 2.37
C ALA A 165 6.73 12.10 1.15
N LEU A 166 6.96 12.77 0.00
CA LEU A 166 7.47 12.10 -1.20
C LEU A 166 8.86 11.47 -0.97
N GLN A 167 9.71 12.13 -0.18
CA GLN A 167 10.99 11.55 0.21
C GLN A 167 10.80 10.34 1.12
N GLY A 168 9.92 10.43 2.12
CA GLY A 168 9.54 9.32 2.98
C GLY A 168 9.03 8.09 2.19
N CYS A 169 8.20 8.30 1.16
CA CYS A 169 7.77 7.22 0.27
C CYS A 169 8.94 6.53 -0.45
N LYS A 170 9.98 7.28 -0.86
CA LYS A 170 11.18 6.71 -1.48
C LYS A 170 12.01 5.92 -0.49
N ASP A 171 12.13 6.40 0.74
CA ASP A 171 12.88 5.73 1.80
C ASP A 171 12.18 4.41 2.19
N ILE A 172 10.85 4.43 2.34
CA ILE A 172 10.03 3.24 2.57
C ILE A 172 10.21 2.22 1.44
N LYS A 173 10.23 2.67 0.18
CA LYS A 173 10.47 1.78 -0.96
C LYS A 173 11.77 0.99 -0.82
N VAL A 174 12.85 1.63 -0.40
CA VAL A 174 14.15 0.96 -0.21
C VAL A 174 14.04 -0.15 0.84
N ILE A 175 13.33 0.12 1.94
CA ILE A 175 13.10 -0.84 3.01
C ILE A 175 12.24 -2.01 2.52
N LEU A 176 11.15 -1.74 1.80
CA LEU A 176 10.28 -2.76 1.24
C LEU A 176 11.01 -3.65 0.23
N ASP A 177 11.79 -3.05 -0.68
CA ASP A 177 12.57 -3.78 -1.68
C ASP A 177 13.62 -4.68 -1.03
N GLN A 178 14.28 -4.21 0.04
CA GLN A 178 15.21 -5.03 0.81
C GLN A 178 14.50 -6.21 1.49
N ALA A 179 13.32 -5.98 2.08
CA ALA A 179 12.53 -7.02 2.73
C ALA A 179 12.08 -8.10 1.72
N VAL A 180 11.62 -7.68 0.53
CA VAL A 180 11.23 -8.61 -0.55
C VAL A 180 12.44 -9.44 -1.00
N ARG A 181 13.61 -8.83 -1.20
CA ARG A 181 14.82 -9.57 -1.61
C ARG A 181 15.21 -10.64 -0.60
N SER A 182 15.25 -10.27 0.69
CA SER A 182 15.55 -11.23 1.76
C SER A 182 14.52 -12.37 1.81
N HIS A 183 13.23 -12.07 1.64
CA HIS A 183 12.20 -13.10 1.58
C HIS A 183 12.38 -14.06 0.39
N VAL A 184 12.71 -13.51 -0.79
CA VAL A 184 12.97 -14.32 -1.99
C VAL A 184 14.20 -15.21 -1.84
N GLU A 185 15.25 -14.72 -1.17
CA GLU A 185 16.45 -15.53 -0.86
C GLU A 185 16.13 -16.69 0.08
N ASP A 186 15.35 -16.44 1.14
CA ASP A 186 14.94 -17.47 2.10
C ASP A 186 14.07 -18.55 1.43
N VAL A 187 13.05 -18.14 0.66
CA VAL A 187 12.19 -19.06 -0.10
C VAL A 187 13.01 -19.82 -1.15
N GLY A 188 13.91 -19.13 -1.86
CA GLY A 188 14.80 -19.73 -2.86
C GLY A 188 15.76 -20.78 -2.27
N SER A 189 16.28 -20.55 -1.06
CA SER A 189 17.16 -21.49 -0.36
C SER A 189 16.45 -22.80 -0.01
N SER A 190 15.19 -22.73 0.41
CA SER A 190 14.36 -23.90 0.72
C SER A 190 13.99 -24.72 -0.53
N THR A 191 13.99 -24.09 -1.70
CA THR A 191 13.67 -24.73 -3.00
C THR A 191 14.93 -25.27 -3.72
N GLY A 192 16.11 -25.19 -3.10
CA GLY A 192 17.36 -25.76 -3.64
C GLY A 192 18.09 -24.91 -4.69
N TRP A 193 17.75 -23.62 -4.84
CA TRP A 193 18.40 -22.72 -5.81
C TRP A 193 19.82 -22.30 -5.43
N SER A 194 20.21 -22.47 -4.16
CA SER A 194 21.53 -22.12 -3.63
C SER A 194 22.69 -22.92 -4.26
N ASN A 195 22.42 -24.08 -4.88
CA ASN A 195 23.47 -24.94 -5.44
C ASN A 195 23.87 -24.62 -6.89
N THR A 196 23.21 -23.68 -7.56
CA THR A 196 23.49 -23.40 -8.99
C THR A 196 24.49 -22.27 -9.20
N THR A 197 24.67 -21.38 -8.22
CA THR A 197 25.55 -20.20 -8.35
C THR A 197 27.04 -20.52 -8.19
N GLU A 198 27.42 -21.68 -7.65
CA GLU A 198 28.84 -22.08 -7.55
C GLU A 198 29.44 -22.63 -8.86
N LYS A 199 28.62 -23.06 -9.84
CA LYS A 199 29.15 -23.70 -11.07
C LYS A 199 29.47 -22.74 -12.23
N ILE A 200 29.24 -21.44 -12.09
CA ILE A 200 29.41 -20.47 -13.19
C ILE A 200 30.72 -19.64 -13.02
N ARG A 201 31.56 -19.97 -12.03
CA ARG A 201 32.83 -19.24 -11.74
C ARG A 201 34.12 -20.01 -12.07
N THR A 202 34.06 -21.02 -12.93
CA THR A 202 35.24 -21.67 -13.54
C THR A 202 35.21 -21.47 -15.03
#